data_AF-A0A4Z0A2I3-F1
#
_entry.id   AF-A0A4Z0A2I3-F1
#
_cell.length_a   1.000
_cell.length_b   1.000
_cell.length_c   1.000
_cell.angle_alpha   90.00
_cell.angle_beta   90.00
_cell.angle_gamma   90.00
#
_symmetry.space_group_name_H-M   'P 1'
#
loop_
_entity.id
_entity.type
_entity.pdbx_description
1 polymer ?
#
loop_
_entity_poly.entity_id
_entity_poly.type
_entity_poly.pdbx_seq_one_letter_code
_entity_poly.pdbx_strand_id
1 'polypeptide(L)'
;MLTPASGLQIIITTDTLSQGINVPDIYDVITMGEPTDPDEFFQRISRAGRDPSLVPDAWGIMYVPPSSYKTAHMLLGSGTSMPNRSQSQGLKKPQHEMHIGVARLLLVPCLRKEQDLLYDNPLSDPPCDTTIPGPHCPPIQIFMEDPSKSRAKPRRLSPDEAKLAKRRLIEFHRDLWRAVDEVSLVPPQLYLPDKTITALLNHLSAFRAPLDLDEYINANPYIHDKRDRLWAVICDIRQSLTPGVTSRGYTTGGDLPAPEACTSSTTWLRFIDLDLDLDQSGKQMQYQK
;
A
#
# COMPACT_ATOMS: atom_id res chain seq x y z
N MET A 1 2.16 -13.92 -25.00
CA MET A 1 1.59 -12.67 -25.55
C MET A 1 0.19 -12.55 -24.98
N LEU A 2 -0.14 -11.40 -24.41
CA LEU A 2 -1.51 -11.10 -23.97
C LEU A 2 -2.33 -10.82 -25.23
N THR A 3 -3.43 -11.55 -25.42
CA THR A 3 -4.36 -11.31 -26.53
C THR A 3 -5.55 -10.52 -26.03
N PRO A 4 -6.21 -9.70 -26.88
CA PRO A 4 -7.39 -8.92 -26.50
C PRO A 4 -8.54 -9.78 -25.93
N ALA A 5 -8.57 -11.06 -26.25
CA ALA A 5 -9.57 -12.02 -25.76
C ALA A 5 -9.35 -12.48 -24.29
N SER A 6 -8.30 -12.02 -23.63
CA SER A 6 -7.90 -12.56 -22.31
C SER A 6 -8.74 -12.07 -21.12
N GLY A 7 -9.68 -11.14 -21.31
CA GLY A 7 -10.49 -10.57 -20.22
C GLY A 7 -9.68 -9.85 -19.13
N LEU A 8 -8.37 -9.70 -19.34
CA LEU A 8 -7.44 -9.08 -18.42
C LEU A 8 -7.44 -7.57 -18.66
N GLN A 9 -8.05 -6.82 -17.74
CA GLN A 9 -8.17 -5.37 -17.84
C GLN A 9 -7.00 -4.62 -17.18
N ILE A 10 -6.40 -5.18 -16.12
CA ILE A 10 -5.40 -4.49 -15.30
C ILE A 10 -4.22 -5.41 -15.02
N ILE A 11 -3.01 -4.88 -15.17
CA ILE A 11 -1.76 -5.55 -14.82
C ILE A 11 -1.05 -4.72 -13.77
N ILE A 12 -0.78 -5.31 -12.60
CA ILE A 12 0.01 -4.69 -11.55
C ILE A 12 1.39 -5.36 -11.56
N THR A 13 2.43 -4.55 -11.76
CA THR A 13 3.76 -5.04 -12.10
C THR A 13 4.83 -4.15 -11.47
N THR A 14 5.97 -4.74 -11.11
CA THR A 14 7.21 -4.02 -10.78
C THR A 14 7.89 -3.54 -12.06
N ASP A 15 8.91 -2.69 -11.96
CA ASP A 15 9.63 -2.19 -13.14
C ASP A 15 10.28 -3.31 -13.95
N THR A 16 10.83 -4.30 -13.27
CA THR A 16 11.46 -5.46 -13.90
C THR A 16 10.49 -6.25 -14.78
N LEU A 17 9.22 -6.35 -14.38
CA LEU A 17 8.20 -7.08 -15.12
C LEU A 17 7.56 -6.20 -16.23
N SER A 18 7.55 -4.88 -16.08
CA SER A 18 6.93 -3.96 -17.06
C SER A 18 7.75 -3.79 -18.34
N GLN A 19 9.08 -3.91 -18.28
CA GLN A 19 9.95 -3.68 -19.44
C GLN A 19 9.67 -4.63 -20.63
N GLY A 20 9.22 -5.86 -20.35
CA GLY A 20 8.88 -6.87 -21.36
C GLY A 20 7.45 -6.80 -21.92
N ILE A 21 6.61 -5.90 -21.38
CA ILE A 21 5.24 -5.74 -21.85
C ILE A 21 5.24 -4.86 -23.11
N ASN A 22 4.82 -5.47 -24.22
CA ASN A 22 4.63 -4.83 -25.50
C ASN A 22 3.19 -5.08 -25.99
N VAL A 23 2.26 -4.35 -25.40
CA VAL A 23 0.83 -4.41 -25.72
C VAL A 23 0.48 -3.08 -26.39
N PRO A 24 -0.06 -3.08 -27.62
CA PRO A 24 -0.26 -1.85 -28.40
C PRO A 24 -1.43 -1.00 -27.88
N ASP A 25 -2.39 -1.62 -27.19
CA ASP A 25 -3.67 -1.07 -26.75
C ASP A 25 -3.72 -0.75 -25.24
N ILE A 26 -2.60 -0.30 -24.66
CA ILE A 26 -2.59 0.19 -23.28
C ILE A 26 -3.17 1.62 -23.26
N TYR A 27 -4.32 1.78 -22.59
CA TYR A 27 -4.96 3.09 -22.39
C TYR A 27 -4.22 3.92 -21.34
N ASP A 28 -4.01 3.35 -20.15
CA ASP A 28 -3.46 4.06 -19.01
C ASP A 28 -2.24 3.35 -18.44
N VAL A 29 -1.21 4.12 -18.10
CA VAL A 29 -0.10 3.67 -17.27
C VAL A 29 -0.10 4.47 -15.97
N ILE A 30 -0.25 3.78 -14.85
CA ILE A 30 -0.21 4.38 -13.52
C ILE A 30 1.09 3.96 -12.82
N THR A 31 1.93 4.94 -12.48
CA THR A 31 3.17 4.75 -11.73
C THR A 31 3.00 5.25 -10.30
N MET A 32 3.38 4.42 -9.33
CA MET A 32 3.36 4.78 -7.90
C MET A 32 4.79 4.96 -7.41
N GLY A 33 5.11 6.17 -6.92
CA GLY A 33 6.42 6.50 -6.37
C GLY A 33 7.22 7.47 -7.23
N GLU A 34 8.35 7.92 -6.68
CA GLU A 34 9.30 8.80 -7.35
C GLU A 34 10.21 8.00 -8.30
N PRO A 35 10.39 8.42 -9.56
CA PRO A 35 11.37 7.82 -10.45
C PRO A 35 12.78 8.20 -10.00
N THR A 36 13.73 7.29 -10.19
CA THR A 36 15.15 7.52 -9.86
C THR A 36 15.74 8.61 -10.77
N ASP A 37 15.31 8.62 -12.02
CA ASP A 37 15.73 9.55 -13.05
C ASP A 37 14.59 9.83 -14.05
N PRO A 38 14.72 10.87 -14.90
CA PRO A 38 13.71 11.19 -15.91
C PRO A 38 13.45 10.10 -16.95
N ASP A 39 14.48 9.32 -17.32
CA ASP A 39 14.35 8.30 -18.36
C ASP A 39 13.42 7.20 -17.89
N GLU A 40 13.56 6.79 -16.62
CA GLU A 40 12.67 5.82 -16.00
C GLU A 40 11.20 6.27 -16.05
N PHE A 41 10.93 7.55 -15.77
CA PHE A 41 9.59 8.11 -15.89
C PHE A 41 9.04 8.00 -17.32
N PHE A 42 9.78 8.53 -18.31
CA PHE A 42 9.33 8.52 -19.69
C PHE A 42 9.18 7.10 -20.24
N GLN A 43 10.09 6.19 -19.91
CA GLN A 43 10.02 4.78 -20.31
C GLN A 43 8.78 4.07 -19.79
N ARG A 44 8.34 4.39 -18.56
CA ARG A 44 7.11 3.85 -17.95
C ARG A 44 5.88 4.37 -18.67
N ILE A 45 5.68 5.69 -18.71
CA ILE A 45 4.45 6.28 -19.27
C ILE A 45 4.30 6.05 -20.78
N SER A 46 5.42 5.93 -21.51
CA SER A 46 5.41 5.68 -22.98
C SER A 46 5.00 4.25 -23.36
N ARG A 47 4.55 3.44 -22.39
CA ARG A 47 3.90 2.16 -22.66
C ARG A 47 2.43 2.34 -23.02
N ALA A 48 1.80 3.43 -22.58
CA ALA A 48 0.46 3.81 -23.00
C ALA A 48 0.47 4.29 -24.46
N GLY A 49 -0.59 3.99 -25.21
CA GLY A 49 -0.81 4.57 -26.54
C GLY A 49 0.22 4.24 -27.60
N ARG A 50 0.85 3.04 -27.55
CA ARG A 50 1.85 2.63 -28.54
C ARG A 50 1.30 2.60 -29.97
N ASP A 51 0.02 2.28 -30.11
CA ASP A 51 -0.71 2.40 -31.37
C ASP A 51 -1.81 3.47 -31.24
N PRO A 52 -1.57 4.71 -31.72
CA PRO A 52 -2.55 5.80 -31.67
C PRO A 52 -3.83 5.51 -32.46
N SER A 53 -3.82 4.54 -33.38
CA SER A 53 -5.03 4.13 -34.11
C SER A 53 -5.97 3.29 -33.24
N LEU A 54 -5.43 2.63 -32.21
CA LEU A 54 -6.19 1.83 -31.24
C LEU A 54 -6.52 2.63 -29.98
N VAL A 55 -5.59 3.49 -29.54
CA VAL A 55 -5.71 4.28 -28.31
C VAL A 55 -5.36 5.74 -28.61
N PRO A 56 -6.34 6.54 -29.06
CA PRO A 56 -6.11 7.94 -29.45
C PRO A 56 -5.89 8.87 -28.26
N ASP A 57 -6.27 8.46 -27.06
CA ASP A 57 -6.34 9.27 -25.84
C ASP A 57 -5.65 8.59 -24.66
N ALA A 58 -4.42 8.08 -24.86
CA ALA A 58 -3.66 7.39 -23.82
C ALA A 58 -3.16 8.32 -22.69
N TRP A 59 -3.10 7.81 -21.45
CA TRP A 59 -2.67 8.56 -20.27
C TRP A 59 -1.47 7.92 -19.58
N GLY A 60 -0.55 8.78 -19.12
CA GLY A 60 0.47 8.44 -18.13
C GLY A 60 0.15 9.17 -16.84
N ILE A 61 -0.06 8.45 -15.73
CA ILE A 61 -0.37 9.04 -14.44
C ILE A 61 0.74 8.66 -13.46
N MET A 62 1.24 9.63 -12.70
CA MET A 62 2.26 9.38 -11.68
C MET A 62 1.80 9.92 -10.33
N TYR A 63 1.74 9.06 -9.33
CA TYR A 63 1.50 9.43 -7.95
C TYR A 63 2.82 9.56 -7.21
N VAL A 64 3.12 10.76 -6.72
CA VAL A 64 4.33 11.01 -5.96
C VAL A 64 4.01 11.44 -4.52
N PRO A 65 4.83 11.03 -3.53
CA PRO A 65 4.66 11.51 -2.17
C PRO A 65 4.78 13.03 -2.07
N PRO A 66 4.02 13.71 -1.20
CA PRO A 66 4.16 15.14 -0.97
C PRO A 66 5.58 15.58 -0.54
N SER A 67 6.34 14.68 0.07
CA SER A 67 7.74 14.91 0.41
C SER A 67 8.61 15.11 -0.82
N SER A 68 8.39 14.35 -1.89
CA SER A 68 9.13 14.48 -3.15
C SER A 68 8.90 15.85 -3.77
N TYR A 69 7.65 16.32 -3.78
CA TYR A 69 7.33 17.66 -4.27
C TYR A 69 8.05 18.77 -3.49
N LYS A 70 8.12 18.66 -2.16
CA LYS A 70 8.88 19.60 -1.31
C LYS A 70 10.38 19.55 -1.60
N THR A 71 10.93 18.34 -1.77
CA THR A 71 12.34 18.13 -2.14
C THR A 71 12.66 18.79 -3.48
N ALA A 72 11.79 18.64 -4.48
CA ALA A 72 11.95 19.27 -5.78
C ALA A 72 12.00 20.80 -5.68
N HIS A 73 11.08 21.40 -4.91
CA HIS A 73 11.07 22.86 -4.67
C HIS A 73 12.34 23.33 -3.96
N MET A 74 12.84 22.58 -2.97
CA MET A 74 14.09 22.93 -2.31
C MET A 74 15.29 22.85 -3.27
N LEU A 75 15.35 21.81 -4.10
CA LEU A 75 16.44 21.62 -5.06
C LEU A 75 16.47 22.71 -6.14
N LEU A 76 15.32 23.14 -6.65
CA LEU A 76 15.26 24.16 -7.71
C LEU A 76 15.16 25.60 -7.18
N GLY A 77 14.64 25.80 -5.97
CA GLY A 77 14.51 27.12 -5.33
C GLY A 77 15.78 27.62 -4.65
N SER A 78 16.74 26.74 -4.35
CA SER A 78 18.02 27.11 -3.73
C SER A 78 19.01 27.65 -4.75
N GLY A 79 18.71 28.82 -5.33
CA GLY A 79 19.56 29.51 -6.31
C GLY A 79 20.89 30.08 -5.77
N THR A 80 21.17 29.98 -4.48
CA THR A 80 22.42 30.46 -3.87
C THR A 80 22.65 29.77 -2.54
N SER A 81 23.84 29.21 -2.36
CA SER A 81 24.37 28.69 -1.09
C SER A 81 23.75 27.36 -0.64
N MET A 82 24.27 26.25 -1.17
CA MET A 82 24.44 25.08 -0.31
C MET A 82 25.19 25.55 0.94
N PRO A 83 24.66 25.42 2.17
CA PRO A 83 25.45 25.71 3.35
C PRO A 83 26.68 24.81 3.28
N ASN A 84 27.85 25.44 3.28
CA ASN A 84 29.13 24.74 3.35
C ASN A 84 29.02 23.69 4.45
N ARG A 85 29.04 22.42 4.05
CA ARG A 85 28.96 21.26 4.94
C ARG A 85 30.32 21.10 5.64
N SER A 86 30.71 22.11 6.39
CA SER A 86 31.78 22.02 7.37
C SER A 86 31.24 21.24 8.56
N GLN A 87 31.74 20.02 8.70
CA GLN A 87 31.86 19.28 9.96
C GLN A 87 30.58 19.12 10.79
N SER A 88 29.77 18.12 10.44
CA SER A 88 28.99 17.40 11.44
C SER A 88 29.25 15.91 11.29
N GLN A 89 30.07 15.40 12.20
CA GLN A 89 30.33 13.99 12.43
C GLN A 89 28.99 13.22 12.54
N GLY A 90 28.89 12.08 11.86
CA GLY A 90 28.05 10.96 12.30
C GLY A 90 26.58 10.88 11.86
N LEU A 91 26.06 11.76 10.98
CA LEU A 91 24.70 11.56 10.45
C LEU A 91 24.70 10.80 9.11
N LYS A 92 24.00 9.66 9.11
CA LYS A 92 23.70 8.81 7.94
C LYS A 92 23.42 9.68 6.72
N LYS A 93 24.16 9.46 5.63
CA LYS A 93 23.87 10.08 4.33
C LYS A 93 22.38 9.89 4.02
N PRO A 94 21.66 10.91 3.55
CA PRO A 94 20.28 10.74 3.14
C PRO A 94 20.23 9.59 2.11
N GLN A 95 19.54 8.52 2.52
CA GLN A 95 18.75 7.59 1.71
C GLN A 95 18.94 7.59 0.19
N HIS A 96 18.53 8.72 -0.37
CA HIS A 96 18.16 8.89 -1.75
C HIS A 96 18.24 10.39 -2.04
N GLU A 97 19.15 10.79 -2.91
CA GLU A 97 19.25 12.16 -3.42
C GLU A 97 18.40 12.22 -4.70
N MET A 98 17.39 13.08 -4.71
CA MET A 98 16.50 13.26 -5.87
C MET A 98 17.29 13.83 -7.05
N HIS A 99 17.15 13.21 -8.22
CA HIS A 99 17.81 13.67 -9.43
C HIS A 99 17.25 15.03 -9.89
N ILE A 100 18.12 15.95 -10.34
CA ILE A 100 17.69 17.31 -10.70
C ILE A 100 16.65 17.32 -11.84
N GLY A 101 16.77 16.40 -12.79
CA GLY A 101 15.79 16.24 -13.86
C GLY A 101 14.42 15.80 -13.34
N VAL A 102 14.38 14.94 -12.31
CA VAL A 102 13.12 14.54 -11.66
C VAL A 102 12.50 15.73 -10.94
N ALA A 103 13.31 16.52 -10.22
CA ALA A 103 12.84 17.75 -9.60
C ALA A 103 12.20 18.71 -10.61
N ARG A 104 12.80 18.85 -11.81
CA ARG A 104 12.22 19.65 -12.90
C ARG A 104 10.92 19.05 -13.42
N LEU A 105 10.89 17.76 -13.72
CA LEU A 105 9.67 17.06 -14.16
C LEU A 105 8.50 17.25 -13.19
N LEU A 106 8.74 17.19 -11.87
CA LEU A 106 7.70 17.37 -10.87
C LEU A 106 7.12 18.79 -10.80
N LEU A 107 7.87 19.79 -11.26
CA LEU A 107 7.53 21.21 -11.11
C LEU A 107 7.23 21.93 -12.42
N VAL A 108 7.46 21.28 -13.57
CA VAL A 108 7.31 21.91 -14.88
C VAL A 108 5.82 22.11 -15.25
N PRO A 109 5.44 23.26 -15.85
CA PRO A 109 4.07 23.48 -16.30
C PRO A 109 3.68 22.70 -17.58
N CYS A 110 4.65 22.30 -18.43
CA CYS A 110 4.42 21.45 -19.59
C CYS A 110 5.51 20.36 -19.65
N LEU A 111 5.12 19.11 -19.43
CA LEU A 111 6.03 17.96 -19.42
C LEU A 111 6.65 17.70 -20.79
N ARG A 112 5.91 17.94 -21.88
CA ARG A 112 6.46 17.79 -23.24
C ARG A 112 7.63 18.75 -23.49
N LYS A 113 7.47 20.02 -23.09
CA LYS A 113 8.55 21.00 -23.18
C LYS A 113 9.77 20.59 -22.35
N GLU A 114 9.57 20.05 -21.16
CA GLU A 114 10.69 19.55 -20.34
C GLU A 114 11.36 18.34 -20.98
N GLN A 115 10.59 17.42 -21.57
CA GLN A 115 11.10 16.28 -22.31
C GLN A 115 11.97 16.75 -23.48
N ASP A 116 11.47 17.72 -24.25
CA ASP A 116 12.19 18.25 -25.40
C ASP A 116 13.48 18.95 -24.98
N LEU A 117 13.48 19.67 -23.85
CA LEU A 117 14.69 20.25 -23.26
C LEU A 117 15.67 19.20 -22.73
N LEU A 118 15.16 18.11 -22.16
CA LEU A 118 15.98 17.06 -21.56
C LEU A 118 16.73 16.23 -22.62
N TYR A 119 16.09 15.97 -23.76
CA TYR A 119 16.64 15.13 -24.83
C TYR A 119 17.13 15.93 -26.04
N ASP A 120 17.26 17.26 -25.90
CA ASP A 120 17.66 18.16 -26.99
C ASP A 120 16.82 17.97 -28.27
N ASN A 121 15.51 17.71 -28.11
CA ASN A 121 14.59 17.59 -29.24
C ASN A 121 14.43 18.96 -29.93
N PRO A 122 14.29 19.01 -31.26
CA PRO A 122 14.17 20.26 -32.00
C PRO A 122 12.90 21.03 -31.61
N LEU A 123 13.05 22.33 -31.34
CA LEU A 123 11.94 23.24 -30.98
C LEU A 123 10.97 23.55 -32.15
N SER A 124 11.16 22.90 -33.30
CA SER A 124 10.30 23.05 -34.48
C SER A 124 8.93 22.38 -34.33
N ASP A 125 8.78 21.49 -33.33
CA ASP A 125 7.50 20.88 -33.03
C ASP A 125 6.52 21.96 -32.54
N PRO A 126 5.24 21.91 -32.98
CA PRO A 126 4.25 22.87 -32.53
C PRO A 126 4.15 22.83 -31.00
N PRO A 127 4.10 24.00 -30.33
CA PRO A 127 4.05 24.04 -28.87
C PRO A 127 2.83 23.28 -28.35
N CYS A 128 2.99 22.62 -27.20
CA CYS A 128 1.89 22.03 -26.46
C CYS A 128 0.79 23.08 -26.24
N ASP A 129 -0.34 22.98 -26.95
CA ASP A 129 -1.48 23.87 -26.73
C ASP A 129 -2.23 23.41 -25.49
N THR A 130 -2.04 24.12 -24.38
CA THR A 130 -2.67 23.82 -23.09
C THR A 130 -4.17 24.11 -23.07
N THR A 131 -4.73 24.72 -24.14
CA THR A 131 -6.16 25.03 -24.23
C THR A 131 -6.98 23.95 -24.94
N ILE A 132 -6.34 22.96 -25.55
CA ILE A 132 -7.02 21.85 -26.24
C ILE A 132 -6.86 20.59 -25.39
N PRO A 133 -7.94 20.06 -24.79
CA PRO A 133 -7.92 18.70 -24.26
C PRO A 133 -7.83 17.75 -25.46
N GLY A 134 -6.60 17.36 -25.81
CA GLY A 134 -6.32 16.58 -27.00
C GLY A 134 -4.88 16.05 -27.02
N PRO A 135 -4.59 15.09 -27.91
CA PRO A 135 -3.40 14.22 -27.87
C PRO A 135 -2.04 14.93 -28.08
N HIS A 136 -2.02 16.24 -28.28
CA HIS A 136 -0.81 17.03 -28.52
C HIS A 136 -0.10 17.49 -27.23
N CYS A 137 -0.75 17.29 -26.08
CA CYS A 137 -0.11 17.33 -24.78
C CYS A 137 -0.87 16.32 -23.92
N PRO A 138 -0.50 15.02 -23.92
CA PRO A 138 -1.23 14.04 -23.13
C PRO A 138 -1.22 14.54 -21.69
N PRO A 139 -2.38 14.59 -21.02
CA PRO A 139 -2.50 15.08 -19.66
C PRO A 139 -1.79 14.09 -18.74
N ILE A 140 -0.47 14.20 -18.67
CA ILE A 140 0.31 13.51 -17.68
C ILE A 140 0.03 14.24 -16.38
N GLN A 141 -0.80 13.61 -15.55
CA GLN A 141 -1.21 14.18 -14.29
C GLN A 141 -0.31 13.63 -13.19
N ILE A 142 0.40 14.55 -12.55
CA ILE A 142 1.11 14.28 -11.31
C ILE A 142 0.14 14.60 -10.19
N PHE A 143 -0.39 13.56 -9.56
CA PHE A 143 -1.23 13.72 -8.38
C PHE A 143 -0.35 13.72 -7.14
N MET A 144 -0.52 14.76 -6.33
CA MET A 144 -0.06 14.71 -4.95
C MET A 144 -1.12 13.94 -4.16
N GLU A 145 -0.72 12.90 -3.45
CA GLU A 145 -1.60 12.33 -2.43
C GLU A 145 -1.86 13.42 -1.39
N ASP A 146 -3.09 13.93 -1.38
CA ASP A 146 -3.54 14.83 -0.33
C ASP A 146 -3.51 14.02 0.97
N PRO A 147 -2.70 14.39 1.99
CA PRO A 147 -2.71 13.68 3.26
C PRO A 147 -4.07 13.92 3.88
N SER A 148 -4.99 13.01 3.61
CA SER A 148 -6.40 13.06 3.95
C SER A 148 -6.58 13.61 5.36
N LYS A 149 -7.38 14.67 5.46
CA LYS A 149 -7.96 15.28 6.66
C LYS A 149 -7.84 14.36 7.86
N SER A 150 -7.12 14.82 8.89
CA SER A 150 -6.87 14.08 10.13
C SER A 150 -8.18 13.63 10.79
N ARG A 151 -8.64 12.44 10.42
CA ARG A 151 -9.60 11.69 11.23
C ARG A 151 -8.87 11.36 12.53
N ALA A 152 -9.54 11.53 13.67
CA ALA A 152 -8.95 11.26 14.98
C ALA A 152 -8.20 9.92 14.92
N LYS A 153 -6.89 9.95 15.21
CA LYS A 153 -6.03 8.77 15.04
C LYS A 153 -6.59 7.67 15.94
N PRO A 154 -7.03 6.52 15.39
CA PRO A 154 -7.45 5.40 16.22
C PRO A 154 -6.32 5.01 17.16
N ARG A 155 -6.66 4.60 18.39
CA ARG A 155 -5.68 4.10 19.37
C ARG A 155 -4.82 3.05 18.68
N ARG A 156 -3.51 3.32 18.58
CA ARG A 156 -2.54 2.37 18.04
C ARG A 156 -2.32 1.29 19.09
N LEU A 157 -2.40 0.03 18.66
CA LEU A 157 -1.99 -1.11 19.47
C LEU A 157 -0.50 -0.98 19.81
N SER A 158 -0.12 -1.36 21.03
CA SER A 158 1.28 -1.54 21.39
C SER A 158 1.90 -2.65 20.53
N PRO A 159 3.25 -2.74 20.41
CA PRO A 159 3.90 -3.80 19.65
C PRO A 159 3.47 -5.21 20.11
N ASP A 160 3.31 -5.41 21.42
CA ASP A 160 2.92 -6.70 21.98
C ASP A 160 1.44 -7.01 21.76
N GLU A 161 0.57 -6.00 21.92
CA GLU A 161 -0.86 -6.09 21.61
C GLU A 161 -1.08 -6.43 20.13
N ALA A 162 -0.36 -5.76 19.23
CA ALA A 162 -0.41 -6.00 17.80
C ALA A 162 0.10 -7.40 17.44
N LYS A 163 1.16 -7.88 18.11
CA LYS A 163 1.70 -9.23 17.90
C LYS A 163 0.71 -10.30 18.35
N LEU A 164 0.06 -10.13 19.50
CA LEU A 164 -0.98 -11.02 20.00
C LEU A 164 -2.18 -11.06 19.06
N ALA A 165 -2.71 -9.89 18.70
CA ALA A 165 -3.88 -9.77 17.84
C ALA A 165 -3.61 -10.35 16.44
N LYS A 166 -2.43 -10.07 15.86
CA LYS A 166 -2.00 -10.66 14.59
C LYS A 166 -1.92 -12.18 14.67
N ARG A 167 -1.38 -12.73 15.75
CA ARG A 167 -1.31 -14.18 15.96
C ARG A 167 -2.69 -14.81 15.96
N ARG A 168 -3.66 -14.23 16.67
CA ARG A 168 -5.05 -14.74 16.72
C ARG A 168 -5.74 -14.73 15.36
N LEU A 169 -5.54 -13.69 14.55
CA LEU A 169 -6.07 -13.65 13.17
C LEU A 169 -5.38 -14.66 12.25
N ILE A 170 -4.08 -14.91 12.45
CA ILE A 170 -3.34 -15.99 11.78
C ILE A 170 -3.79 -17.37 12.29
N GLU A 171 -4.18 -17.54 13.54
CA GLU A 171 -4.74 -18.83 13.97
C GLU A 171 -6.10 -19.06 13.31
N PHE A 172 -6.96 -18.05 13.32
CA PHE A 172 -8.25 -18.08 12.63
C PHE A 172 -8.12 -18.42 11.14
N HIS A 173 -7.15 -17.83 10.43
CA HIS A 173 -6.95 -18.14 9.01
C HIS A 173 -6.61 -19.61 8.74
N ARG A 174 -5.97 -20.27 9.70
CA ARG A 174 -5.44 -21.64 9.59
C ARG A 174 -6.56 -22.60 9.89
N ASP A 175 -7.39 -22.24 10.86
CA ASP A 175 -8.60 -22.98 11.20
C ASP A 175 -9.61 -22.96 10.06
N LEU A 176 -9.76 -21.82 9.37
CA LEU A 176 -10.58 -21.76 8.15
C LEU A 176 -10.04 -22.69 7.07
N TRP A 177 -8.73 -22.63 6.79
CA TRP A 177 -8.10 -23.47 5.77
C TRP A 177 -8.17 -24.97 6.10
N ARG A 178 -7.98 -25.34 7.37
CA ARG A 178 -8.08 -26.73 7.85
C ARG A 178 -9.50 -27.29 7.87
N ALA A 179 -10.50 -26.43 8.02
CA ALA A 179 -11.90 -26.84 8.08
C ALA A 179 -12.52 -27.12 6.70
N VAL A 180 -11.82 -26.84 5.61
CA VAL A 180 -12.25 -27.20 4.26
C VAL A 180 -11.85 -28.65 4.02
N ASP A 181 -12.86 -29.52 3.94
CA ASP A 181 -12.73 -30.99 4.03
C ASP A 181 -12.20 -31.68 2.76
N GLU A 182 -11.49 -30.95 1.89
CA GLU A 182 -10.88 -31.49 0.68
C GLU A 182 -9.49 -30.89 0.48
N VAL A 183 -8.70 -31.53 -0.39
CA VAL A 183 -7.37 -31.12 -0.87
C VAL A 183 -7.48 -29.78 -1.62
N SER A 184 -7.80 -28.73 -0.88
CA SER A 184 -7.94 -27.38 -1.36
C SER A 184 -6.55 -26.91 -1.74
N LEU A 185 -6.27 -26.90 -3.05
CA LEU A 185 -5.08 -26.29 -3.64
C LEU A 185 -5.02 -24.77 -3.41
N VAL A 186 -6.05 -24.19 -2.80
CA VAL A 186 -6.12 -22.79 -2.40
C VAL A 186 -5.19 -22.57 -1.20
N PRO A 187 -4.16 -21.71 -1.34
CA PRO A 187 -3.27 -21.39 -0.23
C PRO A 187 -4.02 -20.71 0.93
N PRO A 188 -3.61 -20.95 2.19
CA PRO A 188 -4.26 -20.37 3.37
C PRO A 188 -4.30 -18.84 3.35
N GLN A 189 -3.33 -18.20 2.68
CA GLN A 189 -3.26 -16.74 2.55
C GLN A 189 -4.43 -16.13 1.77
N LEU A 190 -5.17 -16.92 0.98
CA LEU A 190 -6.34 -16.43 0.24
C LEU A 190 -7.59 -16.33 1.12
N TYR A 191 -7.68 -17.09 2.21
CA TYR A 191 -8.81 -17.04 3.14
C TYR A 191 -8.81 -15.72 3.92
N LEU A 192 -7.65 -15.31 4.42
CA LEU A 192 -7.47 -14.03 5.09
C LEU A 192 -6.08 -13.45 4.77
N PRO A 193 -5.94 -12.64 3.71
CA PRO A 193 -4.66 -12.07 3.29
C PRO A 193 -4.03 -11.18 4.36
N ASP A 194 -2.69 -11.14 4.41
CA ASP A 194 -1.92 -10.32 5.36
C ASP A 194 -2.28 -8.82 5.29
N LYS A 195 -2.65 -8.33 4.10
CA LYS A 195 -3.14 -6.96 3.90
C LYS A 195 -4.45 -6.73 4.65
N THR A 196 -5.39 -7.68 4.56
CA THR A 196 -6.66 -7.65 5.29
C THR A 196 -6.42 -7.77 6.79
N ILE A 197 -5.54 -8.66 7.25
CA ILE A 197 -5.16 -8.76 8.68
C ILE A 197 -4.65 -7.41 9.19
N THR A 198 -3.72 -6.78 8.45
CA THR A 198 -3.17 -5.47 8.79
C THR A 198 -4.27 -4.40 8.85
N ALA A 199 -5.18 -4.39 7.87
CA ALA A 199 -6.30 -3.45 7.83
C ALA A 199 -7.26 -3.63 9.01
N LEU A 200 -7.63 -4.87 9.36
CA LEU A 200 -8.47 -5.18 10.51
C LEU A 200 -7.82 -4.72 11.82
N LEU A 201 -6.52 -4.96 12.00
CA LEU A 201 -5.79 -4.52 13.19
C LEU A 201 -5.74 -3.00 13.33
N ASN A 202 -5.54 -2.29 12.22
CA ASN A 202 -5.50 -0.82 12.21
C ASN A 202 -6.85 -0.18 12.56
N HIS A 203 -7.96 -0.91 12.33
CA HIS A 203 -9.33 -0.43 12.55
C HIS A 203 -10.06 -1.18 13.67
N LEU A 204 -9.33 -1.97 14.48
CA LEU A 204 -9.91 -2.85 15.50
C LEU A 204 -10.86 -2.12 16.47
N SER A 205 -10.52 -0.89 16.85
CA SER A 205 -11.31 -0.05 17.76
C SER A 205 -12.50 0.64 17.08
N ALA A 206 -12.53 0.69 15.74
CA ALA A 206 -13.59 1.32 14.97
C ALA A 206 -14.81 0.39 14.81
N PHE A 207 -14.60 -0.92 14.80
CA PHE A 207 -15.69 -1.85 14.64
C PHE A 207 -16.67 -1.84 15.82
N ARG A 208 -17.97 -1.82 15.51
CA ARG A 208 -19.12 -1.78 16.41
C ARG A 208 -20.10 -2.90 16.13
N ALA A 209 -20.14 -3.45 14.93
CA ALA A 209 -21.02 -4.55 14.55
C ALA A 209 -20.34 -5.50 13.56
N PRO A 210 -20.83 -6.75 13.39
CA PRO A 210 -20.35 -7.68 12.38
C PRO A 210 -20.37 -7.09 10.96
N LEU A 211 -21.38 -6.24 10.67
CA LEU A 211 -21.55 -5.56 9.38
C LEU A 211 -20.42 -4.58 9.04
N ASP A 212 -19.67 -4.09 10.04
CA ASP A 212 -18.54 -3.19 9.78
C ASP A 212 -17.34 -3.93 9.15
N LEU A 213 -17.35 -5.27 9.17
CA LEU A 213 -16.32 -6.08 8.53
C LEU A 213 -16.49 -6.16 7.01
N ASP A 214 -17.70 -5.91 6.50
CA ASP A 214 -18.09 -6.06 5.11
C ASP A 214 -17.16 -5.33 4.15
N GLU A 215 -16.73 -4.11 4.51
CA GLU A 215 -15.77 -3.31 3.75
C GLU A 215 -14.43 -4.03 3.54
N TYR A 216 -14.05 -4.90 4.46
CA TYR A 216 -12.76 -5.60 4.47
C TYR A 216 -12.83 -7.00 3.89
N ILE A 217 -14.00 -7.65 3.91
CA ILE A 217 -14.14 -9.07 3.57
C ILE A 217 -15.13 -9.37 2.43
N ASN A 218 -15.99 -8.44 2.01
CA ASN A 218 -16.99 -8.72 0.97
C ASN A 218 -16.40 -9.10 -0.38
N ALA A 219 -15.24 -8.54 -0.72
CA ALA A 219 -14.54 -8.89 -1.96
C ALA A 219 -13.89 -10.28 -1.91
N ASN A 220 -13.82 -10.93 -0.74
CA ASN A 220 -13.15 -12.21 -0.57
C ASN A 220 -14.17 -13.37 -0.46
N PRO A 221 -14.32 -14.20 -1.51
CA PRO A 221 -15.30 -15.26 -1.53
C PRO A 221 -15.04 -16.38 -0.50
N TYR A 222 -13.80 -16.49 0.02
CA TYR A 222 -13.39 -17.57 0.93
C TYR A 222 -13.70 -17.29 2.42
N ILE A 223 -14.13 -16.08 2.76
CA ILE A 223 -14.36 -15.66 4.16
C ILE A 223 -15.69 -14.92 4.35
N HIS A 224 -16.33 -14.47 3.27
CA HIS A 224 -17.57 -13.70 3.34
C HIS A 224 -18.66 -14.41 4.18
N ASP A 225 -18.80 -15.73 4.03
CA ASP A 225 -19.77 -16.55 4.78
C ASP A 225 -19.32 -16.85 6.23
N LYS A 226 -18.08 -16.49 6.60
CA LYS A 226 -17.50 -16.66 7.94
C LYS A 226 -17.43 -15.35 8.73
N ARG A 227 -18.13 -14.31 8.29
CA ARG A 227 -18.19 -12.98 8.92
C ARG A 227 -18.42 -13.03 10.42
N ASP A 228 -19.43 -13.76 10.87
CA ASP A 228 -19.78 -13.84 12.29
C ASP A 228 -18.68 -14.53 13.12
N ARG A 229 -17.99 -15.52 12.52
CA ARG A 229 -16.85 -16.18 13.16
C ARG A 229 -15.66 -15.23 13.27
N LEU A 230 -15.37 -14.44 12.23
CA LEU A 230 -14.34 -13.41 12.28
C LEU A 230 -14.68 -12.33 13.32
N TRP A 231 -15.95 -11.93 13.40
CA TRP A 231 -16.44 -10.99 14.41
C TRP A 231 -16.18 -11.49 15.83
N ALA A 232 -16.45 -12.77 16.09
CA ALA A 232 -16.17 -13.38 17.39
C ALA A 232 -14.68 -13.32 17.75
N VAL A 233 -13.78 -13.59 16.80
CA VAL A 233 -12.32 -13.46 17.00
C VAL A 233 -11.92 -12.01 17.30
N ILE A 234 -12.51 -11.04 16.59
CA ILE A 234 -12.26 -9.61 16.85
C ILE A 234 -12.73 -9.21 18.26
N CYS A 235 -13.89 -9.70 18.71
CA CYS A 235 -14.35 -9.50 20.07
C CYS A 235 -13.41 -10.13 21.12
N ASP A 236 -12.95 -11.36 20.90
CA ASP A 236 -12.00 -12.04 21.80
C ASP A 236 -10.67 -11.28 21.92
N ILE A 237 -10.14 -10.81 20.79
CA ILE A 237 -8.95 -9.95 20.76
C ILE A 237 -9.21 -8.69 21.59
N ARG A 238 -10.33 -7.98 21.37
CA ARG A 238 -10.64 -6.75 22.10
C ARG A 238 -10.75 -6.97 23.61
N GLN A 239 -11.36 -8.07 24.04
CA GLN A 239 -11.45 -8.44 25.46
C GLN A 239 -10.08 -8.75 26.05
N SER A 240 -9.21 -9.43 25.30
CA SER A 240 -7.83 -9.73 25.72
C SER A 240 -6.94 -8.47 25.83
N LEU A 241 -7.30 -7.40 25.13
CA LEU A 241 -6.59 -6.12 25.13
C LEU A 241 -7.11 -5.13 26.19
N THR A 242 -8.28 -5.37 26.77
CA THR A 242 -8.77 -4.60 27.91
C THR A 242 -8.12 -5.13 29.18
N PRO A 243 -7.32 -4.34 29.92
CA PRO A 243 -6.80 -4.75 31.21
C PRO A 243 -7.97 -5.06 32.14
N GLY A 244 -7.94 -6.23 32.76
CA GLY A 244 -8.98 -6.67 33.68
C GLY A 244 -9.22 -5.64 34.76
N VAL A 245 -10.48 -5.22 34.90
CA VAL A 245 -11.02 -4.61 36.11
C VAL A 245 -11.01 -5.69 37.20
N THR A 246 -9.83 -6.00 37.74
CA THR A 246 -9.75 -6.57 39.09
C THR A 246 -10.14 -5.47 40.05
N SER A 247 -11.26 -5.68 40.74
CA SER A 247 -11.80 -4.82 41.78
C SER A 247 -10.74 -4.27 42.73
N ARG A 248 -10.34 -3.00 42.56
CA ARG A 248 -9.96 -2.04 43.63
C ARG A 248 -9.54 -0.71 43.01
N GLY A 249 -10.29 0.35 43.32
CA GLY A 249 -9.80 1.73 43.37
C GLY A 249 -9.86 2.54 42.06
N TYR A 250 -10.60 3.65 42.11
CA TYR A 250 -10.67 4.70 41.10
C TYR A 250 -9.28 5.24 40.68
N THR A 251 -9.07 5.50 39.38
CA THR A 251 -8.92 6.86 38.81
C THR A 251 -8.76 6.85 37.27
N THR A 252 -9.72 7.52 36.63
CA THR A 252 -9.80 8.17 35.30
C THR A 252 -8.61 8.12 34.31
N GLY A 253 -8.92 7.75 33.05
CA GLY A 253 -8.29 8.37 31.88
C GLY A 253 -8.20 7.50 30.61
N GLY A 254 -9.23 7.53 29.75
CA GLY A 254 -9.15 7.07 28.35
C GLY A 254 -9.82 5.73 28.07
N ASP A 255 -11.09 5.58 28.45
CA ASP A 255 -11.85 4.34 28.29
C ASP A 255 -12.10 4.00 26.81
N LEU A 256 -11.72 2.76 26.44
CA LEU A 256 -12.39 2.07 25.34
C LEU A 256 -13.89 2.04 25.68
N PRO A 257 -14.80 2.33 24.73
CA PRO A 257 -16.21 2.11 24.99
C PRO A 257 -16.42 0.64 25.40
N ALA A 258 -17.12 0.46 26.52
CA ALA A 258 -17.46 -0.83 27.09
C ALA A 258 -18.10 -1.77 26.04
N PRO A 259 -17.96 -3.10 26.20
CA PRO A 259 -18.25 -4.10 25.18
C PRO A 259 -19.76 -4.38 25.01
N GLU A 260 -20.61 -3.36 24.90
CA GLU A 260 -22.05 -3.53 24.68
C GLU A 260 -22.36 -4.21 23.34
N ALA A 261 -21.45 -4.16 22.37
CA ALA A 261 -21.60 -4.83 21.08
C ALA A 261 -21.01 -6.26 21.00
N CYS A 262 -20.25 -6.71 22.02
CA CYS A 262 -19.70 -8.06 22.08
C CYS A 262 -20.53 -8.94 23.03
N THR A 263 -21.85 -8.90 22.91
CA THR A 263 -22.75 -9.81 23.63
C THR A 263 -23.10 -10.99 22.73
N SER A 264 -22.15 -11.88 22.47
CA SER A 264 -22.49 -13.24 22.05
C SER A 264 -21.77 -14.22 22.96
N SER A 265 -22.52 -14.75 23.92
CA SER A 265 -22.16 -15.96 24.64
C SER A 265 -22.00 -17.08 23.62
N THR A 266 -20.76 -17.47 23.34
CA THR A 266 -20.45 -18.80 22.84
C THR A 266 -19.17 -19.22 23.52
N THR A 267 -19.35 -19.93 24.63
CA THR A 267 -18.31 -20.65 25.34
C THR A 267 -17.68 -21.66 24.39
N TRP A 268 -16.56 -21.29 23.77
CA TRP A 268 -15.69 -22.28 23.15
C TRP A 268 -14.81 -22.87 24.26
N LEU A 269 -15.04 -24.16 24.51
CA LEU A 269 -14.28 -24.99 25.44
C LEU A 269 -12.78 -24.83 25.20
N ARG A 270 -12.07 -24.55 26.30
CA ARG A 270 -10.62 -24.69 26.41
C ARG A 270 -10.20 -26.12 26.01
N PHE A 271 -9.63 -26.26 24.84
CA PHE A 271 -8.77 -27.35 24.39
C PHE A 271 -7.91 -26.70 23.30
N ILE A 272 -6.63 -26.41 23.49
CA ILE A 272 -5.53 -27.32 23.79
C ILE A 272 -4.43 -26.49 24.49
N ASP A 273 -4.11 -26.85 25.73
CA ASP A 273 -2.73 -26.70 26.23
C ASP A 273 -1.92 -27.80 25.53
N LEU A 274 -1.06 -27.40 24.60
CA LEU A 274 0.10 -28.18 24.21
C LEU A 274 1.29 -27.25 24.29
N ASP A 275 2.05 -27.46 25.37
CA ASP A 275 3.40 -26.97 25.55
C ASP A 275 4.17 -27.10 24.23
N LEU A 276 4.57 -25.96 23.69
CA LEU A 276 5.66 -25.85 22.74
C LEU A 276 6.75 -25.05 23.43
N ASP A 277 7.56 -25.78 24.19
CA ASP A 277 8.90 -25.36 24.58
C ASP A 277 9.65 -24.93 23.32
N LEU A 278 9.76 -23.62 23.14
CA LEU A 278 10.69 -23.00 22.22
C LEU A 278 12.08 -23.16 22.82
N ASP A 279 12.75 -24.25 22.44
CA ASP A 279 14.18 -24.41 22.66
C ASP A 279 14.91 -23.25 21.97
N GLN A 280 15.49 -22.39 22.81
CA GLN A 280 16.41 -21.34 22.41
C GLN A 280 17.75 -21.98 22.07
N SER A 281 17.88 -22.53 20.88
CA SER A 281 19.21 -22.82 20.33
C SER A 281 19.31 -22.41 18.87
N GLY A 282 19.84 -21.20 18.67
CA GLY A 282 20.26 -20.73 17.36
C GLY A 282 21.39 -21.62 16.83
N LYS A 283 21.10 -22.46 15.85
CA LYS A 283 22.10 -23.04 14.94
C LYS A 283 21.57 -23.07 13.51
N GLN A 284 22.35 -22.47 12.61
CA GLN A 284 22.20 -22.56 11.17
C GLN A 284 22.23 -24.03 10.73
N MET A 285 21.20 -24.50 10.02
CA MET A 285 21.33 -25.69 9.18
C MET A 285 21.92 -25.27 7.83
N GLN A 286 23.17 -25.66 7.60
CA GLN A 286 23.77 -25.72 6.28
C GLN A 286 23.18 -26.92 5.53
N TYR A 287 22.69 -26.69 4.30
CA TYR A 287 22.46 -27.76 3.34
C TYR A 287 23.79 -28.07 2.64
N GLN A 288 24.29 -29.31 2.81
CA GLN A 288 25.27 -29.87 1.90
C GLN A 288 24.55 -30.55 0.72
N LYS A 289 25.24 -30.50 -0.43
CA LYS A 289 24.83 -30.87 -1.80
C LYS A 289 24.20 -32.24 -1.94
#